data_AF-A0A838H836-F1
#
_entry.id   AF-A0A838H836-F1
#
_cell.length_a   1.000
_cell.length_b   1.000
_cell.length_c   1.000
_cell.angle_alpha   90.00
_cell.angle_beta   90.00
_cell.angle_gamma   90.00
#
_symmetry.space_group_name_H-M   'P 1'
#
loop_
_entity.id
_entity.type
_entity.pdbx_description
1 polymer ?
#
loop_
_entity_poly.entity_id
_entity_poly.type
_entity_poly.pdbx_seq_one_letter_code
_entity_poly.pdbx_strand_id
1 'polypeptide(L)' 'MLHALRNYMSVFVDEGDAALAMFIGPAQDGTTVLEVGVVEDDDDPRIIHAMPVRAKFWS' A
#
# COMPACT_ATOMS: atom_id res chain seq x y z
N MET A 1 -9.45 -3.11 -0.07
CA MET A 1 -8.14 -2.69 -0.61
C MET A 1 -8.21 -1.33 -1.31
N LEU A 2 -9.06 -1.14 -2.34
CA LEU A 2 -9.19 0.17 -3.02
C LEU A 2 -9.53 1.34 -2.08
N HIS A 3 -10.27 1.08 -1.01
CA HIS A 3 -10.51 2.10 0.02
C HIS A 3 -9.23 2.59 0.70
N ALA A 4 -8.31 1.67 1.03
CA ALA A 4 -7.00 1.99 1.59
C ALA A 4 -6.16 2.81 0.60
N LEU A 5 -6.17 2.46 -0.70
CA LEU A 5 -5.48 3.23 -1.74
C LEU A 5 -6.06 4.63 -1.93
N ARG A 6 -7.38 4.79 -1.84
CA ARG A 6 -8.04 6.10 -2.00
C ARG A 6 -7.92 7.00 -0.77
N ASN A 7 -7.70 6.41 0.40
CA ASN A 7 -7.66 7.10 1.69
C ASN A 7 -6.34 6.79 2.41
N TYR A 8 -5.24 6.71 1.67
CA TYR A 8 -3.95 6.37 2.25
C TYR A 8 -3.53 7.45 3.26
N MET A 9 -2.90 7.00 4.33
CA MET A 9 -2.35 7.82 5.39
C MET A 9 -0.86 8.08 5.16
N SER A 10 -0.15 7.11 4.58
CA SER A 10 1.25 7.23 4.21
C SER A 10 1.59 6.39 2.98
N VAL A 11 2.67 6.78 2.31
CA VAL A 11 3.24 6.06 1.16
C VAL A 11 4.74 5.94 1.36
N PHE A 12 5.28 4.75 1.15
CA PHE A 12 6.71 4.48 1.14
C PHE A 12 7.08 3.98 -0.24
N VAL A 13 8.11 4.56 -0.86
CA VAL A 13 8.58 4.15 -2.18
C VAL A 13 9.93 3.46 -2.01
N ASP A 14 10.09 2.32 -2.64
CA ASP A 14 11.36 1.63 -2.81
C ASP A 14 11.74 1.68 -4.29
N GLU A 15 12.78 2.46 -4.60
CA GLU A 15 13.36 2.63 -5.94
C GLU A 15 14.50 1.62 -6.17
N GLY A 16 14.28 0.37 -5.78
CA GLY A 16 15.17 -0.76 -6.08
C GLY A 16 15.02 -1.25 -7.52
N ASP A 17 15.37 -2.52 -7.77
CA ASP A 17 15.31 -3.12 -9.12
C ASP A 17 13.89 -3.14 -9.75
N ALA A 18 12.85 -2.98 -8.92
CA ALA A 18 11.48 -2.73 -9.37
C ALA A 18 10.89 -1.59 -8.54
N ALA A 19 10.31 -0.59 -9.21
CA ALA A 19 9.63 0.52 -8.55
C ALA A 19 8.41 0.00 -7.77
N LEU A 20 8.51 0.00 -6.45
CA LEU A 20 7.47 -0.48 -5.54
C LEU A 20 7.00 0.65 -4.63
N ALA A 21 5.69 0.91 -4.65
CA ALA A 21 5.03 1.81 -3.72
C ALA A 21 4.22 1.01 -2.69
N MET A 22 4.46 1.28 -1.41
CA MET A 22 3.70 0.74 -0.28
C MET A 22 2.76 1.81 0.25
N PHE A 23 1.45 1.63 0.04
CA PHE A 23 0.41 2.49 0.58
C PHE A 23 -0.11 1.93 1.90
N ILE A 24 -0.18 2.77 2.93
CA ILE A 24 -0.78 2.41 4.21
C ILE A 24 -2.10 3.15 4.35
N GLY A 25 -3.20 2.45 4.60
CA GLY A 25 -4.52 3.08 4.71
C GLY A 25 -5.59 2.17 5.29
N PRO A 26 -6.77 2.72 5.65
CA PRO A 26 -7.83 1.97 6.29
C PRO A 26 -8.52 1.01 5.32
N ALA A 27 -8.99 -0.13 5.84
CA ALA A 27 -9.99 -0.96 5.18
C ALA A 27 -11.39 -0.33 5.34
N GLN A 28 -12.37 -0.84 4.58
CA GLN A 28 -13.76 -0.33 4.65
C GLN A 28 -14.47 -0.68 5.97
N ASP A 29 -13.90 -1.60 6.76
CA ASP A 29 -14.44 -1.98 8.06
C ASP A 29 -14.15 -0.93 9.16
N GLY A 30 -13.34 0.09 8.86
CA GLY A 30 -13.01 1.18 9.78
C GLY A 30 -12.13 0.77 10.99
N THR A 31 -11.69 -0.47 11.07
CA THR A 31 -10.90 -0.98 12.21
C THR A 31 -9.57 -1.57 11.77
N THR A 32 -9.49 -2.09 10.56
CA THR A 32 -8.27 -2.67 10.00
C THR A 32 -7.51 -1.62 9.20
N VAL A 33 -6.20 -1.52 9.42
CA VAL A 33 -5.31 -0.78 8.52
C VAL A 33 -4.54 -1.77 7.66
N LEU A 34 -4.44 -1.47 6.38
CA LEU A 34 -3.80 -2.30 5.38
C LEU A 34 -2.50 -1.65 4.92
N GLU A 35 -1.51 -2.49 4.67
CA GLU A 35 -0.43 -2.16 3.74
C GLU A 35 -0.78 -2.75 2.36
N VAL A 36 -0.67 -1.93 1.31
CA VAL A 36 -0.98 -2.30 -0.08
C VAL A 36 0.28 -2.04 -0.92
N GLY A 37 0.87 -3.11 -1.44
CA GLY A 37 2.01 -3.03 -2.35
C GLY A 37 1.53 -2.85 -3.79
N VAL A 38 2.02 -1.81 -4.44
CA VAL A 38 1.73 -1.47 -5.84
C VAL A 38 3.04 -1.39 -6.60
N VAL A 39 3.17 -2.20 -7.66
CA VAL A 39 4.29 -2.13 -8.59
C VAL A 39 3.88 -1.25 -9.77
N GLU A 40 4.73 -0.31 -10.14
CA GLU A 40 4.57 0.43 -11.39
C GLU A 40 5.15 -0.38 -12.55
N ASP A 41 4.34 -0.67 -13.57
CA ASP A 41 4.73 -1.36 -14.80
C ASP A 41 4.14 -0.58 -15.97
N ASP A 42 4.99 0.19 -16.68
CA ASP A 42 4.69 0.91 -17.94
C ASP A 42 3.22 1.38 -18.08
N ASP A 43 2.79 2.30 -17.20
CA ASP A 43 1.45 2.93 -17.10
C ASP A 43 0.28 2.06 -16.57
N ASP A 44 0.50 0.81 -16.18
CA ASP A 44 -0.50 -0.08 -15.57
C ASP A 44 -0.08 -0.50 -14.13
N PRO A 45 -0.33 0.32 -13.11
CA PRO A 45 0.05 0.00 -11.74
C PRO A 45 -0.71 -1.23 -11.23
N ARG A 46 0.04 -2.24 -10.75
CA ARG A 46 -0.53 -3.51 -10.28
C ARG A 46 -0.42 -3.64 -8.77
N ILE A 47 -1.55 -3.95 -8.14
CA ILE A 47 -1.56 -4.34 -6.72
C ILE A 47 -0.99 -5.76 -6.62
N ILE A 48 0.17 -5.91 -5.99
CA ILE A 48 0.84 -7.20 -5.81
C ILE A 48 0.45 -7.87 -4.48
N HIS A 49 0.05 -7.10 -3.47
CA HIS A 49 -0.54 -7.62 -2.24
C HIS A 49 -1.34 -6.57 -1.48
N ALA A 50 -2.24 -7.03 -0.60
CA ALA A 50 -2.69 -6.23 0.53
C ALA A 50 -2.90 -7.12 1.76
N MET A 51 -2.45 -6.63 2.90
CA MET A 51 -2.56 -7.35 4.17
C MET A 51 -2.61 -6.38 5.34
N PRO A 52 -2.93 -6.83 6.57
CA PRO A 52 -2.79 -6.00 7.75
C PRO A 52 -1.39 -5.37 7.82
N VAL A 53 -1.36 -4.09 8.08
CA VAL A 53 -0.12 -3.31 8.13
C VAL A 53 0.84 -3.87 9.18
N ARG A 54 2.12 -4.01 8.81
CA ARG A 54 3.17 -4.45 9.73
C ARG A 54 3.58 -3.32 10.68
N ALA A 55 4.04 -3.69 11.89
CA ALA A 55 4.46 -2.76 12.93
C ALA A 55 5.53 -1.75 12.47
N LYS A 56 6.39 -2.12 11.52
CA LYS A 56 7.44 -1.23 10.98
C LYS A 56 6.92 0.05 10.31
N PHE A 57 5.64 0.07 9.93
CA PHE A 57 4.99 1.23 9.30
C PHE A 57 4.19 2.08 10.32
N TRP A 58 4.19 1.70 11.60
CA TRP A 58 3.56 2.42 12.71
C TRP A 58 4.56 3.01 13.71
N SER A 59 5.83 2.67 13.54
CA SER A 59 6.93 3.11 14.41
C SER A 59 7.49 4.46 13.98
#